data_AF-A0A1H5QND8-F1
#
_entry.id   AF-A0A1H5QND8-F1
#
_cell.length_a   1.000
_cell.length_b   1.000
_cell.length_c   1.000
_cell.angle_alpha   90.00
_cell.angle_beta   90.00
_cell.angle_gamma   90.00
#
_symmetry.space_group_name_H-M   'P 1'
#
loop_
_entity.id
_entity.type
_entity.pdbx_description
1 polymer ?
#
loop_
_entity_poly.entity_id
_entity_poly.type
_entity_poly.pdbx_seq_one_letter_code
_entity_poly.pdbx_strand_id
1 'polypeptide(L)'
;MRRAARHPPLRRLYGPPRARARPAHHRKLDGRTEGIWLDGRPKPDGPEVLKRLRTLPGFGEQKAKIFLALLGKQRGVTPKGRRETAGAYGDRGSRRSIADVISAETLAEVRAFKKAAKAAAG
;
A
#
# COMPACT_ATOMS: atom_id res chain seq x y z
N MET A 1 1.22 27.06 -53.20
CA MET A 1 0.81 25.76 -52.62
C MET A 1 1.55 25.51 -51.31
N ARG A 2 0.89 25.59 -50.15
CA ARG A 2 1.46 25.17 -48.85
C ARG A 2 0.36 24.51 -48.02
N ARG A 3 0.41 23.19 -47.86
CA ARG A 3 -0.47 22.44 -46.95
C ARG A 3 0.17 22.44 -45.56
N ALA A 4 -0.49 23.07 -44.60
CA ALA A 4 -0.12 22.98 -43.18
C ALA A 4 -0.39 21.56 -42.67
N ALA A 5 0.65 20.90 -42.15
CA ALA A 5 0.52 19.64 -41.44
C ALA A 5 -0.15 19.91 -40.08
N ARG A 6 -1.37 19.41 -39.90
CA ARG A 6 -2.06 19.43 -38.60
C ARG A 6 -1.53 18.27 -37.76
N HIS A 7 -0.79 18.57 -36.69
CA HIS A 7 -0.46 17.59 -35.66
C HIS A 7 -1.74 17.13 -34.94
N PRO A 8 -1.94 15.82 -34.71
CA PRO A 8 -3.05 15.35 -33.88
C PRO A 8 -2.79 15.66 -32.40
N PRO A 9 -3.81 16.01 -31.60
CA PRO A 9 -3.63 16.24 -30.18
C PRO A 9 -3.37 14.93 -29.43
N LEU A 10 -2.39 14.94 -28.54
CA LEU A 10 -2.08 13.85 -27.60
C LEU A 10 -3.27 13.61 -26.66
N ARG A 11 -4.09 12.61 -26.99
CA ARG A 11 -5.27 12.21 -26.21
C ARG A 11 -4.86 11.47 -24.93
N ARG A 12 -4.67 12.24 -23.86
CA ARG A 12 -4.99 11.97 -22.44
C ARG A 12 -5.22 10.48 -22.08
N LEU A 13 -4.18 9.80 -21.62
CA LEU A 13 -4.18 8.39 -21.18
C LEU A 13 -4.84 8.12 -19.81
N TYR A 14 -5.73 9.01 -19.35
CA TYR A 14 -6.46 8.84 -18.10
C TYR A 14 -7.91 9.29 -18.28
N GLY A 15 -8.80 8.33 -18.47
CA GLY A 15 -10.24 8.53 -18.30
C GLY A 15 -10.57 8.92 -16.86
N PRO A 16 -11.72 9.56 -16.59
CA PRO A 16 -12.09 9.94 -15.24
C PRO A 16 -12.16 8.67 -14.36
N PRO A 17 -11.72 8.73 -13.09
CA PRO A 17 -11.86 7.59 -12.21
C PRO A 17 -13.34 7.26 -12.08
N ARG A 18 -13.73 6.03 -12.44
CA ARG A 18 -15.05 5.49 -12.12
C ARG A 18 -15.24 5.67 -10.62
N ALA A 19 -16.27 6.41 -10.22
CA ALA A 19 -16.62 6.61 -8.82
C ALA A 19 -16.77 5.23 -8.15
N ARG A 20 -15.75 4.81 -7.41
CA ARG A 20 -15.82 3.60 -6.59
C ARG A 20 -16.70 3.96 -5.40
N ALA A 21 -17.81 3.23 -5.24
CA ALA A 21 -18.62 3.31 -4.03
C ALA A 21 -17.71 3.28 -2.80
N ARG A 22 -17.81 4.28 -1.92
CA ARG A 22 -17.07 4.31 -0.65
C ARG A 22 -17.56 3.14 0.20
N PRO A 23 -16.73 2.14 0.53
CA PRO A 23 -17.15 1.05 1.40
C PRO A 23 -17.56 1.61 2.76
N ALA A 24 -18.66 1.09 3.30
CA ALA A 24 -19.35 1.60 4.48
C ALA A 24 -18.55 1.56 5.81
N HIS A 25 -17.30 1.08 5.80
CA HIS A 25 -16.47 1.02 7.01
C HIS A 25 -16.01 2.39 7.53
N HIS A 26 -16.00 3.42 6.69
CA HIS A 26 -15.61 4.78 7.10
C HIS A 26 -16.62 5.44 8.08
N ARG A 27 -17.80 4.84 8.29
CA ARG A 27 -18.84 5.38 9.19
C ARG A 27 -18.78 4.79 10.61
N LYS A 28 -18.07 3.66 10.81
CA LYS A 28 -17.86 3.08 12.15
C LYS A 28 -16.59 3.57 12.83
N LEU A 29 -15.67 4.11 12.04
CA LEU A 29 -14.44 4.73 12.49
C LEU A 29 -14.69 6.22 12.27
N ASP A 30 -14.91 7.01 13.31
CA ASP A 30 -15.25 8.45 13.27
C ASP A 30 -14.18 9.31 12.58
N GLY A 31 -13.94 9.09 11.28
CA GLY A 31 -12.78 9.59 10.55
C GLY A 31 -11.43 9.02 10.99
N ARG A 32 -11.34 8.28 12.11
CA ARG A 32 -10.07 7.78 12.64
C ARG A 32 -9.63 6.48 11.96
N THR A 33 -8.79 6.60 10.95
CA THR A 33 -8.20 5.44 10.25
C THR A 33 -7.40 4.54 11.19
N GLU A 34 -6.87 5.10 12.28
CA GLU A 34 -6.12 4.34 13.29
C GLU A 34 -6.95 3.26 13.99
N GLY A 35 -8.28 3.43 14.08
CA GLY A 35 -9.17 2.43 14.66
C GLY A 35 -9.21 1.10 13.90
N ILE A 36 -8.70 1.08 12.66
CA ILE A 36 -8.53 -0.17 11.89
C ILE A 36 -7.59 -1.13 12.62
N TRP A 37 -6.53 -0.61 13.26
CA TRP A 37 -5.49 -1.40 13.94
C TRP A 37 -5.35 -1.11 15.44
N LEU A 38 -6.03 -0.08 15.97
CA LEU A 38 -6.04 0.25 17.40
C LEU A 38 -7.39 -0.05 18.09
N ASP A 39 -8.52 0.05 17.37
CA ASP A 39 -9.84 -0.06 18.00
C ASP A 39 -10.38 -1.50 17.99
N GLY A 40 -10.82 -1.94 19.17
CA GLY A 40 -11.40 -3.27 19.40
C GLY A 40 -11.08 -3.81 20.79
N ARG A 41 -12.03 -4.52 21.40
CA ARG A 41 -11.79 -5.39 22.55
C ARG A 41 -12.32 -6.80 22.22
N PRO A 42 -11.45 -7.82 22.14
CA PRO A 42 -9.98 -7.78 22.31
C PRO A 42 -9.28 -6.93 21.23
N LYS A 43 -8.02 -6.52 21.51
CA LYS A 43 -7.20 -5.77 20.53
C LYS A 43 -7.04 -6.59 19.24
N PRO A 44 -7.10 -5.97 18.06
CA PRO A 44 -7.02 -6.70 16.80
C PRO A 44 -5.62 -7.31 16.57
N ASP A 45 -5.58 -8.60 16.24
CA ASP A 45 -4.36 -9.30 15.85
C ASP A 45 -3.96 -9.00 14.39
N GLY A 46 -2.73 -9.36 14.00
CA GLY A 46 -2.20 -9.15 12.64
C GLY A 46 -3.13 -9.60 11.51
N PRO A 47 -3.73 -10.82 11.56
CA PRO A 47 -4.70 -11.28 10.58
C PRO A 47 -5.97 -10.42 10.52
N GLU A 48 -6.48 -9.97 11.66
CA GLU A 48 -7.67 -9.14 11.75
C GLU A 48 -7.41 -7.74 11.21
N VAL A 49 -6.25 -7.14 11.53
CA VAL A 49 -5.80 -5.88 10.93
C VAL A 49 -5.67 -6.04 9.40
N LEU A 50 -5.07 -7.13 8.93
CA LEU A 50 -4.96 -7.38 7.48
C LEU A 50 -6.34 -7.49 6.83
N LYS A 51 -7.28 -8.19 7.45
CA LYS A 51 -8.66 -8.32 6.97
C LYS A 51 -9.33 -6.96 6.85
N ARG A 52 -9.23 -6.11 7.87
CA ARG A 52 -9.80 -4.75 7.87
C ARG A 52 -9.12 -3.84 6.85
N LEU A 53 -7.81 -3.97 6.64
CA LEU A 53 -7.11 -3.23 5.59
C LEU A 53 -7.61 -3.65 4.19
N ARG A 54 -7.86 -4.95 3.96
CA ARG A 54 -8.38 -5.46 2.68
C ARG A 54 -9.80 -5.00 2.36
N THR A 55 -10.60 -4.61 3.34
CA THR A 55 -11.95 -4.06 3.09
C THR A 55 -11.92 -2.60 2.66
N LEU A 56 -10.77 -1.93 2.74
CA LEU A 56 -10.61 -0.56 2.26
C LEU A 56 -10.54 -0.51 0.72
N PRO A 57 -11.20 0.48 0.10
CA PRO A 57 -11.15 0.62 -1.35
C PRO A 57 -9.72 0.95 -1.79
N GLY A 58 -9.16 0.14 -2.69
CA GLY A 58 -7.79 0.32 -3.21
C GLY A 58 -6.69 -0.42 -2.44
N PHE A 59 -7.02 -1.11 -1.35
CA PHE A 59 -6.13 -2.01 -0.63
C PHE A 59 -6.29 -3.46 -1.12
N GLY A 60 -5.46 -3.84 -2.10
CA GLY A 60 -5.29 -5.25 -2.45
C GLY A 60 -4.46 -6.01 -1.41
N GLU A 61 -4.41 -7.34 -1.51
CA GLU A 61 -3.72 -8.20 -0.53
C GLU A 61 -2.26 -7.80 -0.31
N GLN A 62 -1.51 -7.57 -1.37
CA GLN A 62 -0.10 -7.16 -1.29
C GLN A 62 0.06 -5.80 -0.59
N LYS A 63 -0.77 -4.81 -0.92
CA LYS A 63 -0.73 -3.48 -0.29
C LYS A 63 -1.10 -3.54 1.18
N ALA A 64 -2.10 -4.35 1.53
CA ALA A 64 -2.51 -4.55 2.92
C ALA A 64 -1.38 -5.22 3.74
N LYS A 65 -0.68 -6.21 3.19
CA LYS A 65 0.50 -6.83 3.83
C LYS A 65 1.66 -5.83 4.02
N ILE A 66 1.96 -5.03 3.00
CA ILE A 66 2.97 -3.96 3.08
C ILE A 66 2.60 -2.92 4.14
N PHE A 67 1.33 -2.51 4.19
CA PHE A 67 0.87 -1.54 5.17
C PHE A 67 0.93 -2.10 6.60
N LEU A 68 0.56 -3.36 6.79
CA LEU A 68 0.72 -4.06 8.08
C LEU A 68 2.19 -4.12 8.52
N ALA A 69 3.12 -4.36 7.59
CA ALA A 69 4.55 -4.30 7.89
C ALA A 69 4.99 -2.88 8.29
N LEU A 70 4.51 -1.85 7.57
CA LEU A 70 4.82 -0.44 7.86
C LEU A 70 4.37 -0.04 9.26
N LEU A 71 3.14 -0.43 9.65
CA LEU A 71 2.58 -0.14 10.97
C LEU A 71 3.53 -0.59 12.10
N GLY A 72 4.10 -1.78 11.99
CA GLY A 72 5.01 -2.25 13.03
C GLY A 72 6.49 -1.95 12.82
N LYS A 73 6.91 -1.42 11.66
CA LYS A 73 8.30 -0.96 11.42
C LYS A 73 8.46 0.53 11.72
N GLN A 74 7.48 1.35 11.34
CA GLN A 74 7.56 2.80 11.41
C GLN A 74 6.62 3.42 12.46
N ARG A 75 5.50 2.77 12.79
CA ARG A 75 4.50 3.32 13.73
C ARG A 75 4.50 2.64 15.10
N GLY A 76 5.38 1.67 15.33
CA GLY A 76 5.46 0.93 16.61
C GLY A 76 4.23 0.05 16.91
N VAL A 77 3.33 -0.14 15.94
CA VAL A 77 2.10 -0.92 16.11
C VAL A 77 2.42 -2.40 15.92
N THR A 78 2.45 -3.16 17.02
CA THR A 78 2.87 -4.57 17.03
C THR A 78 1.74 -5.54 17.43
N PRO A 79 0.67 -5.68 16.63
CA PRO A 79 -0.35 -6.69 16.89
C PRO A 79 0.27 -8.09 16.77
N LYS A 80 -0.26 -9.03 17.56
CA LYS A 80 0.23 -10.41 17.61
C LYS A 80 0.09 -11.05 16.22
N GLY A 81 1.05 -11.87 15.80
CA GLY A 81 0.99 -12.55 14.51
C GLY A 81 1.25 -11.65 13.28
N ARG A 82 1.71 -10.39 13.47
CA ARG A 82 1.86 -9.46 12.34
C ARG A 82 2.94 -9.86 11.34
N ARG A 83 4.03 -10.48 11.78
CA ARG A 83 5.20 -10.77 10.93
C ARG A 83 4.84 -11.90 9.98
N GLU A 84 4.25 -12.94 10.54
CA GLU A 84 3.68 -14.10 9.87
C GLU A 84 2.62 -13.64 8.84
N THR A 85 1.74 -12.72 9.24
CA THR A 85 0.68 -12.20 8.37
C THR A 85 1.23 -11.32 7.24
N ALA A 86 2.25 -10.49 7.51
CA ALA A 86 2.89 -9.64 6.51
C ALA A 86 3.83 -10.43 5.57
N GLY A 87 4.20 -11.66 5.94
CA GLY A 87 5.10 -12.53 5.19
C GLY A 87 6.45 -11.86 4.91
N ALA A 88 6.92 -11.96 3.66
CA ALA A 88 8.18 -11.40 3.20
C ALA A 88 8.38 -9.88 3.45
N TYR A 89 7.29 -9.13 3.66
CA TYR A 89 7.36 -7.70 3.99
C TYR A 89 7.56 -7.46 5.49
N GLY A 90 7.20 -8.44 6.33
CA GLY A 90 7.32 -8.42 7.78
C GLY A 90 8.72 -8.73 8.29
N ASP A 91 9.59 -9.34 7.48
CA ASP A 91 10.94 -9.73 7.87
C ASP A 91 11.80 -8.51 8.27
N ARG A 92 12.63 -8.71 9.30
CA ARG A 92 13.55 -7.67 9.80
C ARG A 92 14.63 -7.41 8.74
N GLY A 93 14.83 -6.14 8.40
CA GLY A 93 15.86 -5.74 7.42
C GLY A 93 15.48 -5.91 5.95
N SER A 94 14.26 -6.36 5.63
CA SER A 94 13.79 -6.34 4.24
C SER A 94 13.88 -4.93 3.65
N ARG A 95 14.26 -4.81 2.37
CA ARG A 95 14.16 -3.58 1.57
C ARG A 95 13.32 -3.80 0.33
N ARG A 96 12.14 -4.37 0.56
CA ARG A 96 11.27 -4.88 -0.52
C ARG A 96 10.10 -3.93 -0.81
N SER A 97 9.78 -3.05 0.13
CA SER A 97 8.58 -2.23 0.05
C SER A 97 8.71 -0.88 0.75
N ILE A 98 7.68 -0.05 0.63
CA ILE A 98 7.64 1.27 1.28
C ILE A 98 7.64 1.16 2.82
N ALA A 99 7.26 0.00 3.38
CA ALA A 99 7.38 -0.26 4.81
C ALA A 99 8.83 -0.15 5.31
N ASP A 100 9.79 -0.32 4.41
CA ASP A 100 11.23 -0.32 4.68
C ASP A 100 11.89 1.04 4.41
N VAL A 101 11.12 2.01 3.90
CA VAL A 101 11.62 3.35 3.57
C VAL A 101 11.51 4.25 4.79
N ILE A 102 12.65 4.49 5.45
CA ILE A 102 12.79 5.40 6.61
C ILE A 102 13.67 6.62 6.29
N SER A 103 14.34 6.62 5.14
CA SER A 103 15.26 7.67 4.67
C SER A 103 15.33 7.70 3.14
N ALA A 104 15.92 8.77 2.58
CA ALA A 104 16.16 8.87 1.14
C ALA A 104 17.06 7.71 0.60
N GLU A 105 18.01 7.25 1.41
CA GLU A 105 18.87 6.11 1.10
C GLU A 105 18.05 4.82 0.94
N THR A 106 17.21 4.51 1.94
CA THR A 106 16.34 3.32 1.88
C THR A 106 15.30 3.38 0.76
N LEU A 107 14.88 4.58 0.35
CA LEU A 107 14.05 4.76 -0.85
C LEU A 107 14.80 4.37 -2.12
N ALA A 108 16.06 4.78 -2.26
CA ALA A 108 16.89 4.42 -3.41
C ALA A 108 17.09 2.90 -3.51
N GLU A 109 17.33 2.24 -2.38
CA GLU A 109 17.53 0.79 -2.30
C GLU A 109 16.25 0.01 -2.65
N VAL A 110 15.08 0.45 -2.16
CA VAL A 110 13.79 -0.17 -2.53
C VAL A 110 13.50 0.04 -4.02
N ARG A 111 13.86 1.19 -4.60
CA ARG A 111 13.74 1.44 -6.05
C ARG A 111 14.68 0.53 -6.85
N ALA A 112 15.92 0.37 -6.39
CA ALA A 112 16.90 -0.52 -7.01
C ALA A 112 16.42 -1.98 -6.96
N PHE A 113 15.92 -2.44 -5.80
CA PHE A 113 15.35 -3.78 -5.63
C PHE A 113 14.18 -4.02 -6.60
N LYS A 114 13.25 -3.07 -6.72
CA LYS A 114 12.13 -3.17 -7.67
C LYS A 114 12.59 -3.18 -9.12
N LYS A 115 13.61 -2.39 -9.46
CA LYS A 115 14.18 -2.35 -10.81
C LYS A 115 14.85 -3.69 -11.16
N ALA A 116 15.65 -4.25 -10.25
CA ALA A 116 16.30 -5.53 -10.42
C ALA A 116 15.29 -6.69 -10.53
N ALA A 117 14.27 -6.71 -9.66
CA ALA A 117 13.21 -7.72 -9.72
C ALA A 117 12.41 -7.65 -11.04
N LYS A 118 12.18 -6.45 -11.58
CA LYS A 118 11.55 -6.28 -12.90
C LYS A 118 12.46 -6.76 -14.03
N ALA A 119 13.77 -6.54 -13.93
CA ALA A 119 14.73 -6.97 -14.94
C ALA A 119 14.94 -8.50 -14.95
N ALA A 120 14.81 -9.17 -13.81
CA ALA A 120 14.94 -10.63 -13.71
C ALA A 120 13.67 -11.39 -14.13
N ALA A 121 12.53 -10.70 -14.25
CA ALA A 121 11.26 -11.26 -14.67
C ALA A 121 10.91 -10.96 -16.14
N GLY A 122 11.80 -10.28 -16.86
CA GLY A 122 11.65 -9.87 -18.25
C GLY A 122 12.54 -10.65 -19.19
#